data_AF-A0A9P7D7I9-F1
#
_entry.id   AF-A0A9P7D7I9-F1
#
_cell.length_a   1.000
_cell.length_b   1.000
_cell.length_c   1.000
_cell.angle_alpha   90.00
_cell.angle_beta   90.00
_cell.angle_gamma   90.00
#
_symmetry.space_group_name_H-M   'P 1'
#
loop_
_entity.id
_entity.type
_entity.pdbx_description
1 polymer ?
#
loop_
_entity_poly.entity_id
_entity_poly.type
_entity_poly.pdbx_seq_one_letter_code
_entity_poly.pdbx_strand_id
1 'polypeptide(L)' 'VSGALNLAASKKCDLEVWFPFQGGYKELVSCSNCMDYRNRRLEIRCGLKAKDQQWKVYVHMLN' A
#
# COMPACT_ATOMS: atom_id res chain seq x y z
N VAL A 1 11.64 -6.26 9.45
CA VAL A 1 10.60 -5.24 9.20
C VAL A 1 11.29 -3.89 9.33
N SER A 2 11.32 -3.04 8.29
CA SER A 2 11.91 -1.70 8.43
C SER A 2 10.99 -0.85 9.33
N GLY A 3 11.57 -0.20 10.34
CA GLY A 3 10.84 0.35 11.49
C GLY A 3 9.88 1.52 11.21
N ALA A 4 9.78 1.99 9.97
CA ALA A 4 8.87 3.06 9.56
C ALA A 4 7.65 2.55 8.75
N LEU A 5 7.57 1.25 8.44
CA LEU A 5 6.46 0.67 7.72
C LEU A 5 5.43 0.08 8.69
N ASN A 6 4.18 0.52 8.57
CA ASN A 6 3.05 -0.17 9.19
C ASN A 6 2.91 -1.57 8.58
N LEU A 7 2.46 -2.56 9.37
CA LEU A 7 2.34 -3.97 8.97
C LEU A 7 1.55 -4.21 7.66
N ALA A 8 0.74 -3.24 7.24
CA ALA A 8 -0.07 -3.29 6.02
C ALA A 8 0.56 -2.63 4.78
N ALA A 9 1.69 -1.92 4.90
CA ALA A 9 2.33 -1.25 3.78
C ALA A 9 3.55 -2.07 3.31
N SER A 10 3.47 -2.60 2.09
CA SER A 10 4.61 -3.29 1.45
C SER A 10 5.67 -2.28 1.00
N LYS A 11 5.25 -1.09 0.59
CA LYS A 11 6.11 0.06 0.29
C LYS A 11 5.32 1.36 0.52
N LYS A 12 5.93 2.32 1.22
CA LYS A 12 5.40 3.68 1.42
C LYS A 12 6.40 4.66 0.81
N CYS A 13 5.91 5.58 0.00
CA CYS A 13 6.66 6.68 -0.59
C CYS A 13 5.99 7.96 -0.15
N ASP A 14 6.69 8.77 0.64
CA ASP A 14 6.19 10.06 1.10
C ASP A 14 6.85 11.16 0.26
N LEU A 15 6.02 12.03 -0.29
CA LEU A 15 6.48 13.21 -1.02
C LEU A 15 6.52 14.36 -0.04
N GLU A 16 7.75 14.76 0.30
CA GLU A 16 8.00 15.90 1.17
C GLU A 16 8.37 17.12 0.32
N VAL A 17 7.67 18.23 0.55
CA VAL A 17 7.95 19.49 -0.15
C VAL A 17 8.66 20.44 0.79
N TRP A 18 9.60 21.20 0.24
CA TRP A 18 10.30 22.25 0.96
C TRP A 18 9.39 23.46 1.20
N PHE A 19 9.19 23.83 2.47
CA PHE A 19 8.46 25.04 2.84
C PHE A 19 9.46 26.13 3.29
N PRO A 20 9.75 27.13 2.45
CA PRO A 20 10.79 28.12 2.73
C PRO A 20 10.49 29.00 3.95
N PHE A 21 9.21 29.26 4.23
CA PHE A 21 8.79 30.03 5.41
C PHE A 21 8.94 29.26 6.73
N GLN A 22 8.83 27.94 6.70
CA GLN A 22 9.00 27.08 7.88
C GLN A 22 10.40 26.47 7.99
N GLY A 23 11.26 26.65 6.99
CA GLY A 23 12.65 26.18 6.99
C GLY A 23 12.77 24.65 7.05
N GLY A 24 11.82 23.90 6.47
CA GLY A 24 11.82 22.44 6.56
C GLY A 24 11.02 21.77 5.45
N TYR A 25 11.31 20.47 5.27
CA TYR A 25 10.51 19.58 4.44
C TYR A 25 9.29 19.08 5.24
N LYS A 26 8.12 19.02 4.59
CA LYS A 26 6.90 18.46 5.19
C LYS A 26 6.21 17.52 4.22
N GLU A 27 5.71 16.41 4.77
CA GLU A 27 4.88 15.44 4.05
C GLU A 27 3.58 16.10 3.59
N LEU A 28 3.34 16.08 2.28
CA LEU A 28 2.09 16.55 1.67
C LEU A 28 1.26 15.39 1.12
N VAL A 29 1.94 14.39 0.57
CA VAL A 29 1.31 13.25 -0.06
C VAL A 29 2.02 11.99 0.41
N SER A 30 1.23 11.00 0.79
CA SER A 30 1.72 9.65 1.06
C SER A 30 1.12 8.71 0.02
N CYS A 31 1.98 7.92 -0.63
CA CYS A 31 1.58 6.85 -1.52
C CYS A 31 2.04 5.52 -0.93
N SER A 32 1.11 4.62 -0.68
CA SER A 32 1.30 3.34 -0.01
C SER A 32 0.76 2.20 -0.86
N ASN A 33 1.60 1.23 -1.18
CA ASN A 33 1.17 -0.02 -1.77
C ASN A 33 0.87 -1.02 -0.64
N CYS A 34 -0.40 -1.35 -0.46
CA CYS A 34 -0.87 -2.26 0.59
C CYS A 34 -1.03 -3.72 0.11
N MET A 35 -0.66 -4.00 -1.15
CA MET A 35 -0.85 -5.30 -1.84
C MET A 35 -2.22 -5.91 -1.50
N ASP A 36 -2.26 -7.19 -1.13
CA ASP A 36 -3.45 -7.94 -0.77
C ASP A 36 -3.71 -8.00 0.74
N TYR A 37 -2.85 -7.40 1.57
CA TYR A 37 -2.90 -7.54 3.03
C TYR A 37 -4.22 -7.06 3.64
N ARG A 38 -4.72 -5.90 3.20
CA ARG A 38 -6.05 -5.41 3.64
C ARG A 38 -7.20 -6.19 2.99
N ASN A 39 -7.05 -6.58 1.72
CA ASN A 39 -8.12 -7.23 0.96
C ASN A 39 -8.35 -8.69 1.35
N ARG A 40 -7.34 -9.38 1.90
CA ARG A 40 -7.52 -10.70 2.52
C ARG A 40 -8.51 -10.65 3.68
N ARG A 41 -8.50 -9.56 4.48
CA ARG A 41 -9.45 -9.36 5.58
C ARG A 41 -10.84 -8.93 5.10
N LEU A 42 -10.91 -8.18 4.00
CA LEU A 42 -12.18 -7.72 3.40
C LEU A 42 -12.80 -8.71 2.41
N GLU A 43 -12.15 -9.86 2.19
CA GLU A 43 -12.54 -10.89 1.20
C GLU A 43 -12.78 -10.38 -0.23
N ILE A 44 -12.08 -9.32 -0.66
CA ILE A 44 -12.21 -8.77 -2.02
C ILE A 44 -11.34 -9.59 -2.99
N ARG A 45 -11.98 -10.51 -3.72
CA ARG A 45 -11.30 -11.49 -4.58
C ARG A 45 -11.12 -10.98 -6.01
N CYS A 46 -10.04 -11.41 -6.65
CA CYS A 46 -9.84 -11.21 -8.08
C CYS A 46 -10.60 -12.31 -8.84
N GLY A 47 -11.50 -11.92 -9.76
CA GLY A 47 -12.40 -12.84 -10.48
C GLY A 47 -11.74 -13.69 -11.57
N LEU A 48 -10.43 -13.56 -11.77
CA LEU A 48 -9.68 -14.38 -12.73
C LEU A 48 -9.51 -15.78 -12.15
N LYS A 49 -10.28 -16.75 -12.66
CA LYS A 49 -10.05 -18.17 -12.39
C LYS A 49 -9.12 -18.72 -13.47
N ALA A 50 -7.83 -18.83 -13.18
CA ALA A 50 -6.98 -19.68 -14.02
C ALA A 50 -7.46 -21.14 -13.89
N LYS A 51 -7.40 -21.91 -14.98
CA LYS A 51 -7.97 -23.28 -15.06
C LYS A 51 -7.49 -24.24 -13.96
N ASP A 52 -6.34 -23.95 -13.31
CA ASP A 52 -5.75 -24.77 -12.24
C ASP A 52 -5.49 -24.00 -10.93
N GLN A 53 -6.24 -22.94 -10.65
CA GLN A 53 -5.96 -22.10 -9.49
C GLN A 53 -6.53 -22.70 -8.19
N GLN A 54 -5.67 -23.39 -7.43
CA GLN A 54 -6.02 -23.98 -6.12
C GLN A 54 -6.20 -22.94 -4.99
N TRP A 55 -5.68 -21.73 -5.14
CA TRP A 55 -5.65 -20.71 -4.08
C TRP A 55 -6.44 -19.45 -4.45
N LYS A 56 -7.03 -18.80 -3.43
CA LYS A 56 -7.81 -17.57 -3.59
C LYS A 56 -6.88 -16.40 -3.92
N VAL A 57 -7.08 -15.78 -5.08
CA VAL A 57 -6.39 -14.54 -5.48
C VAL A 57 -7.19 -13.34 -5.00
N TYR A 58 -6.51 -12.36 -4.39
CA TYR A 58 -7.10 -11.11 -3.93
C TYR A 58 -6.55 -9.94 -4.75
N VAL A 59 -7.35 -8.88 -4.88
CA VAL A 59 -6.91 -7.67 -5.60
C VAL A 59 -5.84 -6.91 -4.80
N HIS A 60 -4.89 -6.30 -5.50
CA HIS A 60 -3.90 -5.43 -4.89
C HIS A 60 -4.48 -4.03 -4.71
N MET A 61 -4.25 -3.42 -3.54
CA MET A 61 -4.74 -2.08 -3.22
C MET A 61 -3.59 -1.11 -3.03
N LEU A 62 -3.73 0.08 -3.62
CA LEU A 62 -2.87 1.23 -3.40
C LEU A 62 -3.70 2.35 -2.74
N ASN A 63 -3.05 3.16 -1.92
CA ASN A 63 -3.55 4.42 -1.37
C ASN A 63 -2.40 5.42 -1.34
#